data_AF-A0A918ARU8-F1
#
_entry.id   AF-A0A918ARU8-F1
#
_cell.length_a   1.000
_cell.length_b   1.000
_cell.length_c   1.000
_cell.angle_alpha   90.00
_cell.angle_beta   90.00
_cell.angle_gamma   90.00
#
_symmetry.space_group_name_H-M   'P 1'
#
loop_
_entity.id
_entity.type
_entity.pdbx_description
1 polymer ?
#
loop_
_entity_poly.entity_id
_entity_poly.type
_entity_poly.pdbx_seq_one_letter_code
_entity_poly.pdbx_strand_id
1 'polypeptide(L)'
;MTRLLRALASLSFAAGVAAVALPGTAAAAAETAHLTKTQHLAAIPNSGMPRSCTERHLYLREGRYDWGLRMNSTTRSTRPNLELGSGWYTWDTCLKPEYGYYIQTSVLDPDTPGWADAITSTTWTIHSSTTYTWGTFLDPHF
;
A
#
# COMPACT_ATOMS: atom_id res chain seq x y z
N MET A 1 47.41 -27.71 -39.92
CA MET A 1 46.94 -29.09 -39.73
C MET A 1 45.42 -29.08 -39.76
N THR A 2 44.86 -29.41 -40.92
CA THR A 2 43.43 -29.43 -41.23
C THR A 2 42.91 -30.84 -40.90
N ARG A 3 41.88 -30.99 -40.05
CA ARG A 3 41.24 -32.30 -39.79
C ARG A 3 39.86 -32.38 -40.45
N LEU A 4 39.78 -33.34 -41.36
CA LEU A 4 38.63 -33.91 -42.08
C LEU A 4 37.48 -34.32 -41.12
N LEU A 5 36.23 -33.92 -41.40
CA LEU A 5 35.15 -34.57 -42.20
C LEU A 5 34.33 -35.68 -41.49
N ARG A 6 33.04 -35.34 -41.29
CA ARG A 6 31.78 -36.08 -41.62
C ARG A 6 31.33 -37.35 -40.88
N ALA A 7 29.99 -37.33 -40.66
CA ALA A 7 29.00 -38.43 -40.64
C ALA A 7 28.83 -39.20 -39.31
N LEU A 8 27.64 -39.62 -38.82
CA LEU A 8 26.34 -39.98 -39.42
C LEU A 8 25.20 -39.92 -38.34
N ALA A 9 23.97 -39.64 -38.82
CA ALA A 9 22.64 -40.19 -38.47
C ALA A 9 22.35 -40.72 -37.04
N SER A 10 21.20 -40.46 -36.40
CA SER A 10 19.86 -40.86 -36.88
C SER A 10 18.75 -40.28 -35.97
N LEU A 11 17.57 -40.10 -36.56
CA LEU A 11 16.30 -39.65 -36.00
C LEU A 11 15.86 -40.39 -34.72
N SER A 12 15.21 -39.64 -33.83
CA SER A 12 14.08 -40.13 -33.02
C SER A 12 13.09 -38.99 -32.81
N PHE A 13 12.11 -38.90 -33.71
CA PHE A 13 10.92 -38.07 -33.53
C PHE A 13 9.99 -38.82 -32.57
N ALA A 14 10.04 -38.49 -31.28
CA ALA A 14 8.98 -38.85 -30.35
C ALA A 14 8.10 -37.61 -30.16
N ALA A 15 7.01 -37.54 -30.93
CA ALA A 15 5.95 -36.58 -30.73
C ALA A 15 5.19 -36.93 -29.45
N GLY A 16 5.71 -36.47 -28.30
CA GLY A 16 4.95 -36.36 -27.07
C GLY A 16 4.44 -34.95 -26.95
N VAL A 17 3.21 -34.68 -27.40
CA VAL A 17 2.51 -33.45 -27.01
C VAL A 17 2.15 -33.63 -25.54
N ALA A 18 3.10 -33.32 -24.66
CA ALA A 18 2.80 -33.13 -23.26
C ALA A 18 1.82 -31.96 -23.20
N ALA A 19 0.57 -32.23 -22.81
CA ALA A 19 -0.35 -31.20 -22.42
C ALA A 19 0.31 -30.41 -21.29
N VAL A 20 0.83 -29.23 -21.62
CA VAL A 20 1.28 -28.27 -20.62
C VAL A 20 0.00 -27.80 -19.95
N ALA A 21 -0.39 -28.48 -18.88
CA ALA A 21 -1.29 -27.94 -17.90
C ALA A 21 -0.58 -26.71 -17.34
N LEU A 22 -0.86 -25.55 -17.94
CA LEU A 22 -0.50 -24.27 -17.34
C LEU A 22 -1.11 -24.30 -15.93
N PRO A 23 -0.31 -24.28 -14.86
CA PRO A 23 -0.89 -24.03 -13.56
C PRO A 23 -1.63 -22.71 -13.70
N GLY A 24 -2.95 -22.75 -13.51
CA GLY A 24 -3.75 -21.54 -13.40
C GLY A 24 -3.03 -20.67 -12.39
N THR A 25 -2.48 -19.55 -12.84
CA THR A 25 -1.86 -18.57 -11.95
C THR A 25 -2.91 -18.20 -10.94
N ALA A 26 -2.77 -18.69 -9.70
CA ALA A 26 -3.57 -18.20 -8.59
C ALA A 26 -3.44 -16.67 -8.64
N ALA A 27 -4.57 -15.98 -8.77
CA ALA A 27 -4.56 -14.53 -8.71
C ALA A 27 -3.89 -14.16 -7.38
N ALA A 28 -2.71 -13.55 -7.45
CA ALA A 28 -2.05 -13.05 -6.27
C ALA A 28 -3.01 -12.02 -5.66
N ALA A 29 -3.45 -12.28 -4.42
CA ALA A 29 -4.20 -11.28 -3.66
C ALA A 29 -3.35 -10.01 -3.66
N ALA A 30 -3.98 -8.89 -4.00
CA ALA A 30 -3.25 -7.66 -4.11
C ALA A 30 -2.77 -7.20 -2.73
N GLU A 31 -1.54 -6.71 -2.69
CA GLU A 31 -0.88 -6.38 -1.44
C GLU A 31 -1.47 -5.09 -0.85
N THR A 32 -1.78 -5.12 0.45
CA THR A 32 -2.16 -3.93 1.20
C THR A 32 -1.00 -2.94 1.21
N ALA A 33 -1.22 -1.73 0.70
CA ALA A 33 -0.21 -0.68 0.74
C ALA A 33 -0.24 0.03 2.11
N HIS A 34 0.94 0.31 2.67
CA HIS A 34 1.07 1.05 3.93
C HIS A 34 1.83 2.36 3.76
N LEU A 35 1.41 3.39 4.50
CA LEU A 35 2.14 4.63 4.70
C LEU A 35 2.24 4.87 6.20
N THR A 36 3.40 4.57 6.79
CA THR A 36 3.60 4.61 8.25
C THR A 36 4.84 5.38 8.65
N LYS A 37 4.81 5.88 9.88
CA LYS A 37 5.92 6.57 10.54
C LYS A 37 6.03 6.11 11.99
N THR A 38 7.25 5.90 12.44
CA THR A 38 7.56 5.57 13.83
C THR A 38 8.16 6.79 14.52
N GLN A 39 7.56 7.26 15.62
CA GLN A 39 8.09 8.39 16.38
C GLN A 39 7.68 8.33 17.85
N HIS A 40 8.41 9.05 18.70
CA HIS A 40 7.99 9.26 20.08
C HIS A 40 6.80 10.22 20.15
N LEU A 41 5.72 9.82 20.82
CA LEU A 41 4.54 10.64 21.07
C LEU A 41 4.40 10.88 22.56
N ALA A 42 3.99 12.09 22.96
CA ALA A 42 3.65 12.41 24.34
C ALA A 42 2.22 11.96 24.68
N ALA A 43 1.99 11.40 25.87
CA ALA A 43 0.66 11.01 26.33
C ALA A 43 -0.32 12.19 26.42
N ILE A 44 0.20 13.38 26.72
CA ILE A 44 -0.58 14.62 26.86
C ILE A 44 0.00 15.64 25.86
N PRO A 45 -0.33 15.53 24.55
CA PRO A 45 0.04 16.53 23.57
C PRO A 45 -0.63 17.88 23.87
N ASN A 46 -0.10 18.93 23.23
CA ASN A 46 -0.76 20.23 23.16
C ASN A 46 -0.68 20.78 21.73
N SER A 47 -1.56 21.73 21.40
CA SER A 47 -1.68 22.32 20.06
C SER A 47 -0.46 23.15 19.61
N GLY A 48 0.48 23.45 20.50
CA GLY A 48 1.75 24.11 20.18
C GLY A 48 2.84 23.16 19.69
N MET A 49 2.65 21.84 19.82
CA MET A 49 3.59 20.84 19.31
C MET A 49 3.51 20.75 17.77
N PRO A 50 4.64 20.48 17.09
CA PRO A 50 4.65 20.43 15.63
C PRO A 50 3.80 19.27 15.10
N ARG A 51 3.09 19.52 14.00
CA ARG A 51 2.47 18.48 13.17
C ARG A 51 3.57 17.60 12.57
N SER A 52 3.36 16.30 12.57
CA SER A 52 4.26 15.34 11.92
C SER A 52 3.57 14.71 10.71
N CYS A 53 4.19 14.76 9.54
CA CYS A 53 3.65 14.18 8.32
C CYS A 53 4.60 13.13 7.71
N THR A 54 4.03 12.29 6.86
CA THR A 54 4.73 11.35 5.97
C THR A 54 3.95 11.28 4.65
N GLU A 55 4.65 11.04 3.55
CA GLU A 55 4.07 11.06 2.20
C GLU A 55 4.71 9.97 1.34
N ARG A 56 3.96 9.46 0.38
CA ARG A 56 4.49 8.65 -0.73
C ARG A 56 3.68 8.90 -2.00
N HIS A 57 4.36 8.77 -3.13
CA HIS A 57 3.72 8.71 -4.44
C HIS A 57 3.52 7.24 -4.83
N LEU A 58 2.33 6.85 -5.28
CA LEU A 58 2.04 5.47 -5.67
C LEU A 58 1.06 5.38 -6.84
N TYR A 59 1.18 4.29 -7.60
CA TYR A 59 0.18 3.92 -8.58
C TYR A 59 -0.88 3.03 -7.95
N LEU A 60 -2.15 3.34 -8.18
CA LEU A 60 -3.29 2.53 -7.79
C LEU A 60 -3.98 1.98 -9.03
N ARG A 61 -4.44 0.73 -8.96
CA ARG A 61 -5.33 0.16 -9.98
C ARG A 61 -6.74 0.63 -9.71
N GLU A 62 -7.56 0.61 -10.76
CA GLU A 62 -8.99 0.85 -10.58
C GLU A 62 -9.59 -0.26 -9.72
N GLY A 63 -10.47 0.11 -8.79
CA GLY A 63 -11.26 -0.82 -8.02
C GLY A 63 -11.59 -0.32 -6.63
N ARG A 64 -12.02 -1.27 -5.81
CA ARG A 64 -12.50 -1.05 -4.46
C ARG A 64 -11.38 -1.24 -3.44
N TYR A 65 -11.27 -0.31 -2.51
CA TYR A 65 -10.27 -0.30 -1.45
C TYR A 65 -10.90 -0.09 -0.08
N ASP A 66 -10.38 -0.77 0.93
CA ASP A 66 -10.58 -0.39 2.32
C ASP A 66 -9.46 0.54 2.75
N TRP A 67 -9.81 1.80 3.07
CA TRP A 67 -8.86 2.78 3.56
C TRP A 67 -9.00 2.96 5.07
N GLY A 68 -7.93 2.65 5.79
CA GLY A 68 -7.91 2.76 7.24
C GLY A 68 -6.70 3.49 7.80
N LEU A 69 -6.83 3.85 9.07
CA LEU A 69 -5.78 4.46 9.88
C LEU A 69 -5.31 3.47 10.94
N ARG A 70 -4.09 3.66 11.42
CA ARG A 70 -3.47 2.81 12.43
C ARG A 70 -2.68 3.58 13.48
N MET A 71 -2.66 3.01 14.68
CA MET A 71 -1.86 3.40 15.83
C MET A 71 -1.35 2.12 16.52
N ASN A 72 -0.06 1.83 16.39
CA ASN A 72 0.55 0.54 16.72
C ASN A 72 -0.18 -0.64 16.04
N SER A 73 -0.72 -1.56 16.86
CA SER A 73 -1.51 -2.71 16.42
C SER A 73 -2.99 -2.39 16.22
N THR A 74 -3.46 -1.22 16.67
CA THR A 74 -4.85 -0.81 16.45
C THR A 74 -5.00 -0.29 15.03
N THR A 75 -5.92 -0.89 14.28
CA THR A 75 -6.31 -0.45 12.94
C THR A 75 -7.80 -0.11 12.94
N ARG A 76 -8.20 0.82 12.07
CA ARG A 76 -9.60 1.20 11.87
C ARG A 76 -9.82 1.49 10.40
N SER A 77 -10.61 0.67 9.71
CA SER A 77 -11.16 1.03 8.40
C SER A 77 -12.14 2.19 8.61
N THR A 78 -11.89 3.29 7.92
CA THR A 78 -12.68 4.55 8.06
C THR A 78 -13.40 4.91 6.78
N ARG A 79 -12.90 4.44 5.64
CA ARG A 79 -13.59 4.44 4.37
C ARG A 79 -13.57 3.02 3.80
N PRO A 80 -14.48 2.15 4.27
CA PRO A 80 -14.64 0.86 3.63
C PRO A 80 -15.24 1.04 2.23
N ASN A 81 -14.88 0.16 1.31
CA ASN A 81 -15.41 0.17 -0.06
C ASN A 81 -15.21 1.51 -0.83
N LEU A 82 -14.06 2.16 -0.64
CA LEU A 82 -13.67 3.32 -1.42
C LEU A 82 -13.37 2.91 -2.87
N GLU A 83 -14.15 3.41 -3.82
CA GLU A 83 -13.88 3.23 -5.25
C GLU A 83 -12.84 4.25 -5.71
N LEU A 84 -11.75 3.77 -6.31
CA LEU A 84 -10.67 4.59 -6.87
C LEU A 84 -10.47 4.23 -8.34
N GLY A 85 -10.22 5.25 -9.16
CA GLY A 85 -9.80 5.05 -10.54
C GLY A 85 -8.33 4.68 -10.63
N SER A 86 -7.93 4.06 -11.74
CA SER A 86 -6.52 3.76 -11.98
C SER A 86 -5.70 5.03 -12.24
N GLY A 87 -4.54 5.16 -11.61
CA GLY A 87 -3.71 6.36 -11.75
C GLY A 87 -2.63 6.50 -10.69
N TRP A 88 -1.83 7.56 -10.83
CA TRP A 88 -0.87 7.99 -9.81
C TRP A 88 -1.56 8.89 -8.79
N TYR A 89 -1.19 8.71 -7.52
CA TYR A 89 -1.70 9.47 -6.40
C TYR A 89 -0.56 9.90 -5.49
N THR A 90 -0.62 11.13 -5.01
CA THR A 90 0.14 11.58 -3.84
C THR A 90 -0.66 11.22 -2.59
N TRP A 91 -0.07 10.36 -1.75
CA TRP A 91 -0.67 9.90 -0.51
C TRP A 91 0.05 10.54 0.67
N ASP A 92 -0.63 11.43 1.39
CA ASP A 92 -0.12 12.07 2.59
C ASP A 92 -0.82 11.52 3.85
N THR A 93 -0.11 11.49 4.95
CA THR A 93 -0.70 11.34 6.28
C THR A 93 -0.01 12.25 7.29
N CYS A 94 -0.80 13.06 7.98
CA CYS A 94 -0.35 13.93 9.05
C CYS A 94 -0.98 13.56 10.39
N LEU A 95 -0.18 13.64 11.44
CA LEU A 95 -0.58 13.55 12.84
C LEU A 95 -0.42 14.92 13.49
N LYS A 96 -1.54 15.55 13.85
CA LYS A 96 -1.60 16.86 14.51
C LYS A 96 -1.85 16.68 16.01
N PRO A 97 -0.93 17.12 16.89
CA PRO A 97 -1.18 17.17 18.33
C PRO A 97 -2.25 18.22 18.68
N GLU A 98 -3.15 17.88 19.60
CA GLU A 98 -4.16 18.77 20.21
C GLU A 98 -4.13 18.60 21.74
N TYR A 99 -5.00 19.29 22.48
CA TYR A 99 -5.04 19.23 23.95
C TYR A 99 -5.43 17.83 24.48
N GLY A 100 -4.43 16.95 24.68
CA GLY A 100 -4.61 15.60 25.23
C GLY A 100 -4.91 14.50 24.21
N TYR A 101 -4.97 14.80 22.91
CA TYR A 101 -5.18 13.81 21.85
C TYR A 101 -4.45 14.20 20.56
N TYR A 102 -4.40 13.27 19.60
CA TYR A 102 -3.89 13.53 18.24
C TYR A 102 -5.00 13.39 17.22
N ILE A 103 -5.04 14.29 16.23
CA ILE A 103 -5.86 14.15 15.02
C ILE A 103 -4.96 13.59 13.94
N GLN A 104 -5.33 12.43 13.40
CA GLN A 104 -4.68 11.88 12.22
C GLN A 104 -5.56 12.14 11.00
N THR A 105 -4.98 12.71 9.95
CA THR A 105 -5.64 12.98 8.67
C THR A 105 -4.79 12.37 7.57
N SER A 106 -5.42 11.78 6.56
CA SER A 106 -4.75 11.26 5.38
C SER A 106 -5.52 11.66 4.13
N VAL A 107 -4.78 12.06 3.09
CA VAL A 107 -5.32 12.50 1.80
C VAL A 107 -4.70 11.65 0.70
N LEU A 108 -5.53 11.27 -0.26
CA LEU A 108 -5.12 10.74 -1.57
C LEU A 108 -5.48 11.81 -2.60
N ASP A 109 -4.45 12.47 -3.11
CA ASP A 109 -4.53 13.49 -4.14
C ASP A 109 -4.18 12.83 -5.49
N PRO A 110 -5.15 12.69 -6.42
CA PRO A 110 -4.90 12.10 -7.74
C PRO A 110 -4.16 13.06 -8.67
N ASP A 111 -3.12 12.56 -9.35
CA ASP A 111 -2.43 13.33 -10.40
C ASP A 111 -3.33 13.58 -11.63
N THR A 112 -4.45 12.85 -11.74
CA THR A 112 -5.41 12.97 -12.84
C THR A 112 -6.22 14.28 -12.72
N PRO A 113 -6.12 15.19 -13.71
CA PRO A 113 -6.82 16.46 -13.65
C PRO A 113 -8.34 16.30 -13.54
N GLY A 114 -8.94 17.01 -12.58
CA GLY A 114 -10.39 17.03 -12.37
C GLY A 114 -10.93 15.90 -11.50
N TRP A 115 -10.08 14.98 -11.03
CA TRP A 115 -10.46 14.05 -9.96
C TRP A 115 -10.38 14.78 -8.61
N ALA A 116 -11.27 14.42 -7.69
CA ALA A 116 -11.30 15.01 -6.36
C ALA A 116 -10.46 14.19 -5.38
N ASP A 117 -9.83 14.87 -4.43
CA ASP A 117 -9.11 14.23 -3.34
C ASP A 117 -10.04 13.31 -2.53
N ALA A 118 -9.51 12.17 -2.13
CA ALA A 118 -10.13 11.37 -1.08
C ALA A 118 -9.46 11.72 0.26
N ILE A 119 -10.26 11.93 1.31
CA ILE A 119 -9.75 12.30 2.63
C ILE A 119 -10.33 11.36 3.69
N THR A 120 -9.53 10.97 4.68
CA THR A 120 -9.98 10.30 5.91
C THR A 120 -9.32 10.88 7.16
N SER A 121 -9.98 10.78 8.31
CA SER A 121 -9.46 11.26 9.58
C SER A 121 -9.99 10.50 10.80
N THR A 122 -9.21 10.46 11.87
CA THR A 122 -9.63 9.95 13.19
C THR A 122 -8.90 10.68 14.30
N THR A 123 -9.38 10.53 15.53
CA THR A 123 -8.71 10.97 16.75
C THR A 123 -8.10 9.79 17.48
N TRP A 124 -6.91 10.00 18.07
CA TRP A 124 -6.23 9.05 18.93
C TRP A 124 -5.96 9.65 20.30
N THR A 125 -6.42 8.97 21.35
CA THR A 125 -5.93 9.20 22.71
C THR A 125 -4.90 8.12 23.01
N ILE A 126 -3.73 8.51 23.53
CA ILE A 126 -2.68 7.57 23.93
C ILE A 126 -2.40 7.74 25.42
N HIS A 127 -2.03 6.66 26.09
CA HIS A 127 -1.95 6.63 27.56
C HIS A 127 -0.52 6.70 28.11
N SER A 128 0.51 6.61 27.25
CA SER A 128 1.91 6.66 27.67
C SER A 128 2.75 7.44 26.66
N SER A 129 3.76 8.16 27.18
CA SER A 129 4.74 8.84 26.33
C SER A 129 5.79 7.83 25.88
N THR A 130 5.68 7.35 24.66
CA THR A 130 6.57 6.30 24.12
C THR A 130 6.63 6.35 22.60
N THR A 131 7.37 5.42 22.01
CA THR A 131 7.44 5.25 20.56
C THR A 131 6.17 4.57 20.04
N TYR A 132 5.52 5.21 19.08
CA TYR A 132 4.37 4.69 18.36
C TYR A 132 4.67 4.58 16.86
N THR A 133 4.14 3.54 16.23
CA THR A 133 4.02 3.43 14.78
C THR A 133 2.61 3.83 14.38
N TRP A 134 2.47 4.90 13.61
CA TRP A 134 1.18 5.41 13.15
C TRP A 134 1.18 5.57 11.63
N GLY A 135 -0.01 5.72 11.04
CA GLY A 135 -0.13 5.89 9.60
C GLY A 135 -1.43 5.34 9.05
N THR A 136 -1.44 5.04 7.76
CA THR A 136 -2.62 4.55 7.04
C THR A 136 -2.29 3.32 6.19
N PHE A 137 -3.35 2.65 5.75
CA PHE A 137 -3.26 1.50 4.86
C PHE A 137 -4.36 1.54 3.79
N LEU A 138 -4.06 1.05 2.59
CA LEU A 138 -5.01 0.84 1.51
C LEU A 138 -5.05 -0.64 1.17
N ASP A 139 -6.18 -1.27 1.42
CA ASP A 139 -6.38 -2.70 1.20
C ASP A 139 -7.26 -2.94 -0.04
N PRO A 140 -6.70 -3.43 -1.16
CA PRO A 140 -7.46 -3.67 -2.39
C PRO A 140 -8.39 -4.90 -2.29
N HIS A 141 -9.63 -4.76 -2.79
CA HIS A 141 -10.64 -5.81 -2.86
C HIS A 141 -11.14 -6.02 -4.30
N PHE A 142 -10.27 -6.53 -5.18
CA PHE A 142 -10.60 -6.87 -6.57
C PHE A 142 -10.38 -8.35 -6.90
#